data_AF-A0A7J5RWZ9-F1
#
_entry.id   AF-A0A7J5RWZ9-F1
#
_cell.length_a   1.000
_cell.length_b   1.000
_cell.length_c   1.000
_cell.angle_alpha   90.00
_cell.angle_beta   90.00
_cell.angle_gamma   90.00
#
_symmetry.space_group_name_H-M   'P 1'
#
loop_
_entity.id
_entity.type
_entity.pdbx_description
1 polymer ?
#
loop_
_entity_poly.entity_id
_entity_poly.type
_entity_poly.pdbx_seq_one_letter_code
_entity_poly.pdbx_strand_id
1 'polypeptide(L)'
;MGVFNQIKMIWHKRSSSAYIKYLRKKGIHIGEHCIIRAPRTARIDVSRPSLVTIGNNVDMNMNFQILTHDWASLVFRTKYNDFVNSSGHVTIGNNIYFGTNVVVLKGVTIGDNRVIGACSLVTKNIPANSVAAGVPCRVICSIDEYYRKRKQVALAEAVEYVQSIQKRFKRDPFKRELYEEFIYFTHKDNIEQYEQEGSPVKSQLGIAYTDFIQRDEANFKDYEAFLQYVNKKGVISSENNNIIKNE
;
A
#
# COMPACT_ATOMS: atom_id res chain seq x y z
N MET A 1 13.30 26.40 -15.90
CA MET A 1 12.87 25.16 -16.58
C MET A 1 11.65 25.52 -17.44
N GLY A 2 11.74 25.45 -18.76
CA GLY A 2 10.68 25.98 -19.65
C GLY A 2 9.35 25.23 -19.55
N VAL A 3 8.25 25.92 -19.87
CA VAL A 3 6.86 25.41 -19.87
C VAL A 3 6.72 24.07 -20.60
N PHE A 4 7.44 23.90 -21.72
CA PHE A 4 7.45 22.66 -22.49
C PHE A 4 7.87 21.42 -21.69
N ASN A 5 8.90 21.54 -20.84
CA ASN A 5 9.36 20.44 -20.01
C ASN A 5 8.35 20.07 -18.92
N GLN A 6 7.60 21.06 -18.41
CA GLN A 6 6.54 20.80 -17.43
C GLN A 6 5.38 20.02 -18.06
N ILE A 7 4.93 20.42 -19.25
CA ILE A 7 3.89 19.70 -20.01
C ILE A 7 4.32 18.26 -20.28
N LYS A 8 5.57 18.06 -20.72
CA LYS A 8 6.13 16.73 -20.97
C LYS A 8 6.14 15.86 -19.70
N MET A 9 6.46 16.44 -18.55
CA MET A 9 6.42 15.72 -17.28
C MET A 9 5.00 15.38 -16.84
N ILE A 10 4.02 16.26 -17.04
CA ILE A 10 2.60 15.99 -16.78
C ILE A 10 2.15 14.78 -17.63
N TRP A 11 2.54 14.74 -18.90
CA TRP A 11 2.23 13.63 -19.80
C TRP A 11 2.85 12.31 -19.33
N HIS A 12 4.13 12.32 -18.94
CA HIS A 12 4.78 11.12 -18.39
C HIS A 12 4.14 10.64 -17.08
N LYS A 13 3.55 11.54 -16.29
CA LYS A 13 2.91 11.26 -14.99
C LYS A 13 1.38 11.09 -15.07
N ARG A 14 0.82 10.86 -16.25
CA ARG A 14 -0.64 10.68 -16.43
C ARG A 14 -1.20 9.37 -15.84
N SER A 15 -0.37 8.33 -15.76
CA SER A 15 -0.73 7.02 -15.22
C SER A 15 0.51 6.34 -14.63
N SER A 16 0.31 5.32 -13.79
CA SER A 16 1.40 4.52 -13.22
C SER A 16 2.30 3.93 -14.32
N SER A 17 1.68 3.26 -15.30
CA SER A 17 2.38 2.60 -16.41
C SER A 17 3.19 3.58 -17.27
N ALA A 18 2.65 4.77 -17.56
CA ALA A 18 3.36 5.80 -18.32
C ALA A 18 4.58 6.32 -17.57
N TYR A 19 4.48 6.49 -16.24
CA TYR A 19 5.58 7.01 -15.44
C TYR A 19 6.67 5.97 -15.24
N ILE A 20 6.32 4.71 -14.95
CA ILE A 20 7.27 3.59 -14.88
C ILE A 20 8.01 3.43 -16.20
N LYS A 21 7.32 3.49 -17.35
CA LYS A 21 7.96 3.45 -18.68
C LYS A 21 8.95 4.60 -18.87
N TYR A 22 8.60 5.80 -18.42
CA TYR A 22 9.50 6.96 -18.46
C TYR A 22 10.74 6.75 -17.58
N LEU A 23 10.57 6.27 -16.35
CA LEU A 23 11.68 6.01 -15.41
C LEU A 23 12.63 4.95 -15.95
N ARG A 24 12.09 3.84 -16.50
CA ARG A 24 12.87 2.81 -17.20
C ARG A 24 13.66 3.40 -18.37
N LYS A 25 13.03 4.25 -19.21
CA LYS A 25 13.72 4.96 -20.30
C LYS A 25 14.83 5.89 -19.81
N LYS A 26 14.76 6.38 -18.57
CA LYS A 26 15.83 7.17 -17.94
C LYS A 26 16.99 6.33 -17.42
N GLY A 27 16.87 5.00 -17.39
CA GLY A 27 17.91 4.09 -16.92
C GLY A 27 17.69 3.57 -15.49
N ILE A 28 16.52 3.83 -14.89
CA ILE A 28 16.15 3.25 -13.59
C ILE A 28 15.70 1.82 -13.81
N HIS A 29 16.20 0.88 -13.01
CA HIS A 29 15.70 -0.49 -13.02
C HIS A 29 14.42 -0.60 -12.19
N ILE A 30 13.32 -1.04 -12.80
CA ILE A 30 12.04 -1.30 -12.14
C ILE A 30 11.50 -2.63 -12.65
N GLY A 31 11.29 -3.59 -11.76
CA GLY A 31 10.69 -4.89 -12.05
C GLY A 31 9.21 -4.80 -12.43
N GLU A 32 8.58 -5.95 -12.58
CA GLU A 32 7.19 -6.07 -13.02
C GLU A 32 6.18 -5.89 -11.90
N HIS A 33 4.92 -5.66 -12.26
CA HIS A 33 3.79 -5.49 -11.34
C HIS A 33 3.97 -4.36 -10.30
N CYS A 34 4.77 -3.35 -10.61
CA CYS A 34 4.91 -2.16 -9.77
C CYS A 34 3.78 -1.16 -10.04
N ILE A 35 3.31 -0.50 -8.98
CA ILE A 35 2.27 0.53 -9.05
C ILE A 35 2.78 1.80 -8.37
N ILE A 36 2.72 2.93 -9.08
CA ILE A 36 2.84 4.27 -8.48
C ILE A 36 1.43 4.85 -8.43
N ARG A 37 0.78 4.81 -7.26
CA ARG A 37 -0.64 5.15 -7.09
C ARG A 37 -0.95 6.60 -7.46
N ALA A 38 -0.03 7.53 -7.18
CA ALA A 38 -0.18 8.94 -7.54
C ALA A 38 1.07 9.50 -8.25
N PRO A 39 1.26 9.20 -9.55
CA PRO A 39 2.48 9.54 -10.30
C PRO A 39 2.79 11.05 -10.32
N ARG A 40 1.76 11.90 -10.30
CA ARG A 40 1.92 13.36 -10.25
C ARG A 40 2.70 13.82 -9.02
N THR A 41 2.54 13.13 -7.90
CA THR A 41 3.14 13.49 -6.60
C THR A 41 4.45 12.76 -6.30
N ALA A 42 4.63 11.55 -6.83
CA ALA A 42 5.83 10.77 -6.59
C ALA A 42 7.10 11.46 -7.12
N ARG A 43 8.21 11.41 -6.38
CA ARG A 43 9.50 11.98 -6.80
C ARG A 43 10.60 10.92 -6.72
N ILE A 44 10.86 10.27 -7.84
CA ILE A 44 12.00 9.35 -7.98
C ILE A 44 13.13 10.10 -8.67
N ASP A 45 14.30 10.12 -8.04
CA ASP A 45 15.47 10.84 -8.51
C ASP A 45 15.97 10.32 -9.88
N VAL A 46 15.80 11.14 -10.91
CA VAL A 46 16.25 10.88 -12.28
C VAL A 46 17.58 11.53 -12.62
N SER A 47 18.24 12.19 -11.66
CA SER A 47 19.56 12.80 -11.86
C SER A 47 20.69 11.76 -11.86
N ARG A 48 20.50 10.66 -11.13
CA ARG A 48 21.42 9.51 -11.05
C ARG A 48 20.63 8.21 -11.23
N PRO A 49 20.02 7.99 -12.41
CA PRO A 49 19.06 6.91 -12.61
C PRO A 49 19.68 5.51 -12.42
N SER A 50 20.98 5.36 -12.68
CA SER A 50 21.73 4.12 -12.45
C SER A 50 21.85 3.75 -10.97
N LEU A 51 21.54 4.66 -10.03
CA LEU A 51 21.58 4.44 -8.59
C LEU A 51 20.23 4.01 -8.00
N VAL A 52 19.23 3.69 -8.83
CA VAL A 52 17.90 3.28 -8.37
C VAL A 52 17.54 1.92 -8.94
N THR A 53 17.25 0.98 -8.05
CA THR A 53 16.76 -0.36 -8.39
C THR A 53 15.50 -0.65 -7.58
N ILE A 54 14.43 -1.03 -8.27
CA ILE A 54 13.15 -1.44 -7.68
C ILE A 54 12.82 -2.83 -8.22
N GLY A 55 12.53 -3.78 -7.32
CA GLY A 55 12.16 -5.14 -7.66
C GLY A 55 10.75 -5.27 -8.22
N ASN A 56 10.14 -6.44 -8.04
CA ASN A 56 8.81 -6.77 -8.54
C ASN A 56 7.73 -6.57 -7.47
N ASN A 57 6.49 -6.34 -7.89
CA ASN A 57 5.33 -6.24 -7.01
C ASN A 57 5.51 -5.18 -5.89
N VAL A 58 5.84 -3.95 -6.29
CA VAL A 58 6.04 -2.84 -5.36
C VAL A 58 4.93 -1.81 -5.53
N ASP A 59 4.19 -1.54 -4.44
CA ASP A 59 3.14 -0.54 -4.38
C ASP A 59 3.67 0.74 -3.69
N MET A 60 3.77 1.81 -4.47
CA MET A 60 4.28 3.12 -4.06
C MET A 60 3.13 4.12 -4.00
N ASN A 61 2.76 4.52 -2.79
CA ASN A 61 1.61 5.38 -2.58
C ASN A 61 1.92 6.89 -2.80
N MET A 62 0.94 7.74 -2.53
CA MET A 62 1.03 9.18 -2.73
C MET A 62 2.23 9.80 -2.02
N ASN A 63 2.90 10.75 -2.69
CA ASN A 63 4.11 11.42 -2.22
C ASN A 63 5.29 10.48 -1.90
N PHE A 64 5.38 9.30 -2.53
CA PHE A 64 6.55 8.42 -2.44
C PHE A 64 7.79 9.08 -3.07
N GLN A 65 8.94 9.04 -2.39
CA GLN A 65 10.16 9.71 -2.83
C GLN A 65 11.40 8.82 -2.66
N ILE A 66 12.31 8.88 -3.64
CA ILE A 66 13.65 8.29 -3.59
C ILE A 66 14.65 9.41 -3.88
N LEU A 67 15.60 9.61 -2.97
CA LEU A 67 16.67 10.62 -3.09
C LEU A 67 18.02 9.91 -3.07
N THR A 68 18.78 9.96 -4.18
CA THR A 68 20.08 9.25 -4.27
C THR A 68 21.28 10.12 -3.93
N HIS A 69 21.07 11.40 -3.64
CA HIS A 69 22.13 12.37 -3.35
C HIS A 69 21.62 13.55 -2.52
N ASP A 70 22.54 14.37 -2.02
CA ASP A 70 22.26 15.65 -1.37
C ASP A 70 23.23 16.76 -1.83
N TRP A 71 23.09 17.96 -1.27
CA TRP A 71 23.91 19.14 -1.58
C TRP A 71 24.61 19.72 -0.33
N ALA A 72 25.00 18.87 0.62
CA ALA A 72 25.78 19.31 1.79
C ALA A 72 27.09 20.03 1.40
N SER A 73 27.59 19.77 0.19
CA SER A 73 28.74 20.45 -0.41
C SER A 73 28.65 21.98 -0.39
N LEU A 74 27.44 22.57 -0.36
CA LEU A 74 27.28 24.02 -0.17
C LEU A 74 27.96 24.51 1.11
N VAL A 75 27.76 23.80 2.22
CA VAL A 75 28.35 24.15 3.53
C VAL A 75 29.85 23.88 3.53
N PHE A 76 30.28 22.75 2.95
CA PHE A 76 31.69 22.36 2.93
C PHE A 76 32.56 23.34 2.12
N ARG A 77 32.02 23.88 1.02
CA ARG A 77 32.71 24.91 0.23
C ARG A 77 33.00 26.17 1.04
N THR A 78 32.04 26.62 1.85
CA THR A 78 32.21 27.86 2.62
C THR A 78 33.01 27.64 3.89
N LYS A 79 32.78 26.53 4.60
CA LYS A 79 33.39 26.26 5.90
C LYS A 79 34.80 25.66 5.80
N TYR A 80 35.02 24.81 4.81
CA TYR A 80 36.26 24.02 4.69
C TYR A 80 37.03 24.30 3.40
N ASN A 81 36.53 25.19 2.53
CA ASN A 81 37.08 25.43 1.19
C ASN A 81 37.23 24.14 0.37
N ASP A 82 36.29 23.19 0.56
CA ASP A 82 36.34 21.85 -0.02
C ASP A 82 35.02 21.47 -0.71
N PHE A 83 35.10 20.55 -1.67
CA PHE A 83 33.95 20.03 -2.43
C PHE A 83 33.85 18.51 -2.28
N VAL A 84 33.00 18.07 -1.34
CA VAL A 84 32.76 16.64 -1.08
C VAL A 84 31.43 16.22 -1.69
N ASN A 85 31.43 15.17 -2.52
CA ASN A 85 30.22 14.60 -3.11
C ASN A 85 29.46 13.69 -2.13
N SER A 86 28.14 13.57 -2.33
CA SER A 86 27.28 12.71 -1.51
C SER A 86 26.25 12.02 -2.40
N SER A 87 26.43 10.73 -2.64
CA SER A 87 25.48 9.89 -3.38
C SER A 87 25.55 8.44 -2.95
N GLY A 88 24.48 7.69 -3.15
CA GLY A 88 24.43 6.26 -2.81
C GLY A 88 23.27 5.55 -3.47
N HIS A 89 23.52 4.30 -3.86
CA HIS A 89 22.52 3.43 -4.51
C HIS A 89 21.35 3.15 -3.57
N VAL A 90 20.13 3.19 -4.12
CA VAL A 90 18.90 2.77 -3.42
C VAL A 90 18.39 1.49 -4.06
N THR A 91 18.30 0.44 -3.25
CA THR A 91 17.81 -0.88 -3.66
C THR A 91 16.51 -1.20 -2.93
N ILE A 92 15.44 -1.41 -3.68
CA ILE A 92 14.14 -1.84 -3.18
C ILE A 92 13.90 -3.26 -3.70
N GLY A 93 13.65 -4.19 -2.78
CA GLY A 93 13.36 -5.59 -3.08
C GLY A 93 11.98 -5.84 -3.70
N ASN A 94 11.49 -7.06 -3.54
CA ASN A 94 10.22 -7.53 -4.08
C ASN A 94 9.10 -7.54 -3.05
N ASN A 95 7.85 -7.43 -3.49
CA ASN A 95 6.65 -7.56 -2.65
C ASN A 95 6.65 -6.54 -1.50
N ILE A 96 6.56 -5.26 -1.83
CA ILE A 96 6.67 -4.18 -0.85
C ILE A 96 5.50 -3.22 -0.98
N TYR A 97 4.84 -2.94 0.14
CA TYR A 97 3.90 -1.85 0.27
C TYR A 97 4.55 -0.65 0.96
N PHE A 98 4.51 0.51 0.31
CA PHE A 98 4.86 1.80 0.91
C PHE A 98 3.60 2.60 1.20
N GLY A 99 3.42 3.02 2.45
CA GLY A 99 2.39 3.98 2.83
C GLY A 99 2.57 5.35 2.18
N THR A 100 1.62 6.25 2.41
CA THR A 100 1.70 7.62 1.90
C THR A 100 2.86 8.39 2.54
N ASN A 101 3.44 9.35 1.81
CA ASN A 101 4.51 10.24 2.29
C ASN A 101 5.79 9.53 2.74
N VAL A 102 6.15 8.39 2.15
CA VAL A 102 7.44 7.73 2.45
C VAL A 102 8.58 8.36 1.65
N VAL A 103 9.71 8.58 2.33
CA VAL A 103 10.97 9.04 1.72
C VAL A 103 12.07 8.01 1.97
N VAL A 104 12.75 7.58 0.91
CA VAL A 104 13.92 6.69 0.97
C VAL A 104 15.18 7.48 0.60
N LEU A 105 16.16 7.50 1.51
CA LEU A 105 17.42 8.21 1.31
C LEU A 105 18.49 7.34 0.66
N LYS A 106 19.51 8.00 0.14
CA LYS A 106 20.67 7.43 -0.55
C LYS A 106 21.35 6.32 0.25
N GLY A 107 21.82 5.29 -0.44
CA GLY A 107 22.58 4.19 0.17
C GLY A 107 21.73 3.14 0.90
N VAL A 108 20.40 3.27 0.88
CA VAL A 108 19.49 2.35 1.57
C VAL A 108 19.16 1.14 0.71
N THR A 109 19.19 -0.04 1.34
CA THR A 109 18.63 -1.29 0.83
C THR A 109 17.42 -1.71 1.66
N ILE A 110 16.29 -1.99 1.00
CA ILE A 110 15.06 -2.51 1.60
C ILE A 110 14.85 -3.93 1.08
N GLY A 111 14.88 -4.93 1.96
CA GLY A 111 14.68 -6.34 1.60
C GLY A 111 13.24 -6.70 1.23
N ASP A 112 13.01 -7.94 0.82
CA ASP A 112 11.72 -8.40 0.29
C ASP A 112 10.60 -8.51 1.34
N ASN A 113 9.34 -8.55 0.90
CA ASN A 113 8.12 -8.79 1.68
C ASN A 113 7.76 -7.70 2.72
N ARG A 114 8.02 -6.41 2.48
CA ARG A 114 7.85 -5.37 3.52
C ARG A 114 6.47 -4.72 3.51
N VAL A 115 6.12 -4.20 4.69
CA VAL A 115 5.24 -3.05 4.84
C VAL A 115 6.04 -1.88 5.43
N ILE A 116 6.09 -0.76 4.71
CA ILE A 116 6.66 0.50 5.20
C ILE A 116 5.50 1.46 5.52
N GLY A 117 5.34 1.81 6.79
CA GLY A 117 4.24 2.65 7.25
C GLY A 117 4.25 4.06 6.65
N ALA A 118 3.09 4.72 6.68
CA ALA A 118 2.97 6.09 6.20
C ALA A 118 3.90 7.07 6.95
N CYS A 119 4.26 8.15 6.27
CA CYS A 119 5.13 9.23 6.78
C CYS A 119 6.52 8.76 7.26
N SER A 120 7.02 7.64 6.73
CA SER A 120 8.31 7.09 7.14
C SER A 120 9.49 7.74 6.42
N LEU A 121 10.57 8.03 7.15
CA LEU A 121 11.85 8.47 6.61
C LEU A 121 12.88 7.34 6.72
N VAL A 122 13.12 6.64 5.61
CA VAL A 122 14.05 5.51 5.57
C VAL A 122 15.48 6.02 5.39
N THR A 123 16.24 5.97 6.49
CA THR A 123 17.62 6.47 6.58
C THR A 123 18.66 5.36 6.67
N LYS A 124 18.23 4.12 6.89
CA LYS A 124 19.08 2.92 7.05
C LYS A 124 18.40 1.72 6.39
N ASN A 125 19.20 0.68 6.13
CA ASN A 125 18.71 -0.56 5.55
C ASN A 125 17.60 -1.18 6.40
N ILE A 126 16.62 -1.77 5.73
CA ILE A 126 15.52 -2.51 6.36
C ILE A 126 15.65 -3.97 5.93
N PRO A 127 15.78 -4.93 6.86
CA PRO A 127 15.93 -6.36 6.53
C PRO A 127 14.66 -6.89 5.85
N ALA A 128 14.69 -8.13 5.37
CA ALA A 128 13.50 -8.86 4.89
C ALA A 128 12.62 -9.42 6.05
N ASN A 129 11.44 -9.97 5.73
CA ASN A 129 10.34 -10.46 6.62
C ASN A 129 9.94 -9.64 7.91
N SER A 130 9.50 -8.37 7.80
CA SER A 130 9.33 -7.33 8.81
C SER A 130 8.46 -6.15 8.30
N VAL A 131 7.88 -5.44 9.25
CA VAL A 131 7.17 -4.17 9.08
C VAL A 131 8.01 -3.06 9.70
N ALA A 132 8.11 -1.90 9.06
CA ALA A 132 8.87 -0.77 9.57
C ALA A 132 8.12 0.55 9.40
N ALA A 133 8.27 1.48 10.32
CA ALA A 133 7.74 2.83 10.16
C ALA A 133 8.50 3.88 11.00
N GLY A 134 8.18 5.15 10.79
CA GLY A 134 8.59 6.27 11.65
C GLY A 134 9.67 7.19 11.05
N VAL A 135 10.11 8.16 11.86
CA VAL A 135 11.13 9.15 11.51
C VAL A 135 12.16 9.23 12.64
N PRO A 136 13.35 8.60 12.52
CA PRO A 136 13.75 7.71 11.42
C PRO A 136 12.95 6.39 11.42
N CYS A 137 12.79 5.80 10.23
CA CYS A 137 12.09 4.54 10.05
C CYS A 137 12.85 3.39 10.75
N ARG A 138 12.12 2.60 11.55
CA ARG A 138 12.67 1.46 12.29
C ARG A 138 11.75 0.25 12.13
N VAL A 139 12.33 -0.94 12.20
CA VAL A 139 11.56 -2.19 12.26
C VAL A 139 10.70 -2.20 13.52
N ILE A 140 9.42 -2.54 13.37
CA ILE A 140 8.43 -2.61 14.44
C ILE A 140 8.20 -4.08 14.84
N CYS A 141 7.96 -4.95 13.86
CA CYS A 141 7.69 -6.37 14.07
C CYS A 141 8.02 -7.18 12.81
N SER A 142 7.91 -8.50 12.90
CA SER A 142 7.98 -9.39 11.73
C SER A 142 6.73 -9.28 10.84
N ILE A 143 6.86 -9.62 9.55
CA ILE A 143 5.69 -9.62 8.64
C ILE A 143 4.64 -10.65 9.07
N ASP A 144 5.07 -11.81 9.56
CA ASP A 144 4.18 -12.89 10.02
C ASP A 144 3.42 -12.48 11.28
N GLU A 145 4.08 -11.82 12.22
CA GLU A 145 3.43 -11.30 13.42
C GLU A 145 2.37 -10.26 13.06
N TYR A 146 2.69 -9.34 12.15
CA TYR A 146 1.74 -8.35 11.66
C TYR A 146 0.53 -9.03 10.98
N TYR A 147 0.79 -10.01 10.11
CA TYR A 147 -0.26 -10.78 9.43
C TYR A 147 -1.20 -11.47 10.42
N ARG A 148 -0.67 -12.17 11.43
CA ARG A 148 -1.47 -12.84 12.47
C ARG A 148 -2.32 -11.84 13.25
N LYS A 149 -1.73 -10.71 13.67
CA LYS A 149 -2.46 -9.62 14.37
C LYS A 149 -3.61 -9.08 13.53
N ARG A 150 -3.40 -8.86 12.23
CA ARG A 150 -4.46 -8.41 11.30
C ARG A 150 -5.58 -9.44 11.18
N LYS A 151 -5.25 -10.74 11.01
CA LYS A 151 -6.27 -11.81 10.91
C LYS A 151 -7.15 -11.92 12.15
N GLN A 152 -6.64 -11.58 13.34
CA GLN A 152 -7.41 -11.62 14.59
C GLN A 152 -8.50 -10.53 14.66
N VAL A 153 -8.24 -9.34 14.10
CA VAL A 153 -9.14 -8.18 14.22
C VAL A 153 -9.98 -7.92 12.95
N ALA A 154 -9.53 -8.41 11.79
CA ALA A 154 -10.11 -8.03 10.49
C ALA A 154 -11.61 -8.33 10.35
N LEU A 155 -12.11 -9.45 10.90
CA LEU A 155 -13.54 -9.77 10.80
C LEU A 155 -14.38 -8.82 11.67
N ALA A 156 -13.87 -8.42 12.83
CA ALA A 156 -14.56 -7.46 13.69
C ALA A 156 -14.64 -6.08 13.02
N GLU A 157 -13.56 -5.64 12.38
CA GLU A 157 -13.54 -4.39 11.61
C GLU A 157 -14.50 -4.43 10.40
N ALA A 158 -14.59 -5.56 9.70
CA ALA A 158 -15.56 -5.75 8.62
C ALA A 158 -17.02 -5.65 9.10
N VAL A 159 -17.31 -6.27 10.26
CA VAL A 159 -18.63 -6.15 10.92
C VAL A 159 -18.92 -4.71 11.28
N GLU A 160 -17.96 -4.00 11.88
CA GLU A 160 -18.09 -2.58 12.22
C GLU A 160 -18.37 -1.72 10.97
N TYR A 161 -17.67 -1.98 9.86
CA TYR A 161 -17.88 -1.26 8.62
C TYR A 161 -19.29 -1.44 8.06
N VAL A 162 -19.78 -2.69 7.97
CA VAL A 162 -21.16 -2.98 7.54
C VAL A 162 -22.17 -2.29 8.46
N GLN A 163 -22.01 -2.39 9.77
CA GLN A 163 -22.90 -1.74 10.75
C GLN A 163 -22.87 -0.21 10.61
N SER A 164 -21.71 0.37 10.28
CA SER A 164 -21.59 1.81 10.04
C SER A 164 -22.44 2.25 8.85
N ILE A 165 -22.50 1.45 7.79
CA ILE A 165 -23.31 1.70 6.59
C ILE A 165 -24.79 1.58 6.94
N GLN A 166 -25.21 0.49 7.59
CA GLN A 166 -26.59 0.29 8.05
C GLN A 166 -27.06 1.44 8.94
N LYS A 167 -26.24 1.85 9.90
CA LYS A 167 -26.57 2.94 10.82
C LYS A 167 -26.71 4.28 10.10
N ARG A 168 -25.78 4.60 9.19
CA ARG A 168 -25.68 5.92 8.53
C ARG A 168 -26.65 6.04 7.35
N PHE A 169 -26.74 5.02 6.52
CA PHE A 169 -27.49 5.03 5.25
C PHE A 169 -28.81 4.27 5.30
N LYS A 170 -29.12 3.61 6.43
CA LYS A 170 -30.40 2.88 6.66
C LYS A 170 -30.66 1.78 5.63
N ARG A 171 -29.59 1.13 5.17
CA ARG A 171 -29.63 -0.02 4.25
C ARG A 171 -28.40 -0.90 4.45
N ASP A 172 -28.48 -2.13 3.97
CA ASP A 172 -27.29 -2.98 3.83
C ASP A 172 -26.35 -2.44 2.74
N PRO A 173 -25.04 -2.72 2.82
CA PRO A 173 -24.10 -2.39 1.76
C PRO A 173 -24.48 -3.07 0.44
N PHE A 174 -23.98 -2.55 -0.67
CA PHE A 174 -23.89 -3.33 -1.90
C PHE A 174 -22.56 -4.09 -1.91
N LYS A 175 -22.48 -5.24 -2.60
CA LYS A 175 -21.23 -6.01 -2.69
C LYS A 175 -20.04 -5.18 -3.21
N ARG A 176 -20.29 -4.29 -4.16
CA ARG A 176 -19.30 -3.31 -4.69
C ARG A 176 -18.75 -2.31 -3.66
N GLU A 177 -19.44 -2.11 -2.53
CA GLU A 177 -18.97 -1.25 -1.43
C GLU A 177 -18.05 -2.00 -0.46
N LEU A 178 -18.12 -3.34 -0.45
CA LEU A 178 -17.30 -4.22 0.38
C LEU A 178 -15.99 -4.55 -0.33
N TYR A 179 -15.14 -3.54 -0.45
CA TYR A 179 -13.97 -3.52 -1.32
C TYR A 179 -12.84 -4.46 -0.87
N GLU A 180 -12.82 -4.80 0.42
CA GLU A 180 -11.87 -5.75 1.02
C GLU A 180 -12.59 -6.91 1.70
N GLU A 181 -13.81 -6.67 2.18
CA GLU A 181 -14.62 -7.62 2.95
C GLU A 181 -15.21 -8.73 2.08
N PHE A 182 -15.11 -8.63 0.75
CA PHE A 182 -15.48 -9.73 -0.17
C PHE A 182 -14.80 -11.05 0.20
N ILE A 183 -13.63 -11.02 0.85
CA ILE A 183 -12.90 -12.22 1.27
C ILE A 183 -13.68 -13.12 2.23
N TYR A 184 -14.72 -12.59 2.87
CA TYR A 184 -15.52 -13.34 3.84
C TYR A 184 -16.64 -14.18 3.21
N PHE A 185 -17.03 -13.87 1.97
CA PHE A 185 -18.23 -14.47 1.35
C PHE A 185 -18.07 -14.81 -0.14
N THR A 186 -16.92 -14.49 -0.76
CA THR A 186 -16.65 -14.85 -2.14
C THR A 186 -16.01 -16.24 -2.23
N HIS A 187 -16.63 -17.09 -3.06
CA HIS A 187 -16.24 -18.46 -3.35
C HIS A 187 -16.05 -18.66 -4.86
N LYS A 188 -15.50 -19.81 -5.26
CA LYS A 188 -15.28 -20.18 -6.67
C LYS A 188 -16.56 -20.13 -7.52
N ASP A 189 -17.69 -20.49 -6.94
CA ASP A 189 -18.98 -20.65 -7.61
C ASP A 189 -19.74 -19.33 -7.77
N ASN A 190 -19.52 -18.36 -6.87
CA ASN A 190 -20.25 -17.08 -6.86
C ASN A 190 -19.44 -15.88 -7.38
N ILE A 191 -18.13 -16.05 -7.61
CA ILE A 191 -17.25 -14.94 -7.96
C ILE A 191 -17.61 -14.24 -9.28
N GLU A 192 -17.98 -14.99 -10.32
CA GLU A 192 -18.31 -14.38 -11.61
C GLU A 192 -19.52 -13.47 -11.52
N GLN A 193 -20.54 -13.91 -10.77
CA GLN A 193 -21.70 -13.09 -10.47
C GLN A 193 -21.30 -11.84 -9.67
N TYR A 194 -20.48 -12.00 -8.62
CA TYR A 194 -20.10 -10.87 -7.78
C TYR A 194 -19.24 -9.83 -8.51
N GLU A 195 -18.39 -10.25 -9.44
CA GLU A 195 -17.67 -9.39 -10.39
C GLU A 195 -18.63 -8.60 -11.28
N GLN A 196 -19.66 -9.26 -11.84
CA GLN A 196 -20.68 -8.60 -12.66
C GLN A 196 -21.49 -7.56 -11.87
N GLU A 197 -21.70 -7.81 -10.57
CA GLU A 197 -22.34 -6.88 -9.64
C GLU A 197 -21.39 -5.75 -9.15
N GLY A 198 -20.15 -5.74 -9.63
CA GLY A 198 -19.16 -4.69 -9.39
C GLY A 198 -18.24 -4.92 -8.19
N SER A 199 -18.20 -6.14 -7.62
CA SER A 199 -17.22 -6.49 -6.59
C SER A 199 -15.82 -6.54 -7.19
N PRO A 200 -14.81 -5.93 -6.56
CA PRO A 200 -13.49 -5.71 -7.17
C PRO A 200 -12.53 -6.91 -7.00
N VAL A 201 -13.01 -8.15 -6.99
CA VAL A 201 -12.25 -9.31 -6.48
C VAL A 201 -10.97 -9.57 -7.28
N LYS A 202 -11.07 -9.66 -8.61
CA LYS A 202 -9.97 -9.85 -9.56
C LYS A 202 -8.98 -8.71 -9.51
N SER A 203 -9.48 -7.47 -9.48
CA SER A 203 -8.63 -6.29 -9.50
C SER A 203 -7.86 -6.09 -8.18
N GLN A 204 -8.47 -6.43 -7.05
CA GLN A 204 -7.84 -6.37 -5.73
C GLN A 204 -6.83 -7.50 -5.48
N LEU A 205 -7.17 -8.74 -5.86
CA LEU A 205 -6.28 -9.88 -5.65
C LEU A 205 -5.10 -9.90 -6.62
N GLY A 206 -5.26 -9.34 -7.82
CA GLY A 206 -4.19 -9.22 -8.80
C GLY A 206 -3.51 -10.56 -9.09
N ILE A 207 -2.20 -10.63 -8.90
CA ILE A 207 -1.40 -11.84 -9.14
C ILE A 207 -1.76 -13.00 -8.20
N ALA A 208 -2.38 -12.72 -7.04
CA ALA A 208 -2.78 -13.73 -6.07
C ALA A 208 -4.19 -14.29 -6.33
N TYR A 209 -4.89 -13.81 -7.38
CA TYR A 209 -6.26 -14.20 -7.69
C TYR A 209 -6.46 -15.71 -7.78
N THR A 210 -5.65 -16.40 -8.59
CA THR A 210 -5.77 -17.84 -8.81
C THR A 210 -5.61 -18.62 -7.51
N ASP A 211 -4.56 -18.33 -6.74
CA ASP A 211 -4.27 -19.03 -5.48
C ASP A 211 -5.32 -18.75 -4.39
N PHE A 212 -5.82 -17.51 -4.34
CA PHE A 212 -6.88 -17.14 -3.40
C PHE A 212 -8.16 -17.92 -3.69
N ILE A 213 -8.58 -17.95 -4.95
CA ILE A 213 -9.79 -18.65 -5.37
C ILE A 213 -9.64 -20.15 -5.22
N GLN A 214 -8.45 -20.73 -5.48
CA GLN A 214 -8.22 -22.16 -5.27
C GLN A 214 -8.38 -22.61 -3.82
N ARG A 215 -7.95 -21.80 -2.85
CA ARG A 215 -8.06 -22.10 -1.42
C ARG A 215 -9.50 -22.08 -0.90
N ASP A 216 -10.33 -21.18 -1.42
CA ASP A 216 -11.77 -21.13 -1.14
C ASP A 216 -12.11 -21.06 0.38
N GLU A 217 -11.36 -20.23 1.11
CA GLU A 217 -11.35 -20.16 2.58
C GLU A 217 -12.35 -19.12 3.16
N ALA A 218 -13.34 -18.67 2.39
CA ALA A 218 -14.32 -17.70 2.88
C ALA A 218 -15.09 -18.25 4.09
N ASN A 219 -15.32 -17.38 5.08
CA ASN A 219 -15.90 -17.75 6.37
C ASN A 219 -17.41 -18.02 6.30
N PHE A 220 -18.09 -17.41 5.34
CA PHE A 220 -19.53 -17.47 5.16
C PHE A 220 -19.84 -17.95 3.76
N LYS A 221 -20.85 -18.82 3.66
CA LYS A 221 -21.29 -19.43 2.41
C LYS A 221 -21.51 -18.43 1.27
N ASP A 222 -22.05 -17.26 1.59
CA ASP A 222 -22.38 -16.22 0.64
C ASP A 222 -22.57 -14.88 1.36
N TYR A 223 -22.82 -13.84 0.57
CA TYR A 223 -23.04 -12.47 1.04
C TYR A 223 -24.18 -12.38 2.07
N GLU A 224 -25.28 -13.10 1.86
CA GLU A 224 -26.45 -13.07 2.74
C GLU A 224 -26.12 -13.72 4.09
N ALA A 225 -25.39 -14.83 4.10
CA ALA A 225 -24.90 -15.47 5.33
C ALA A 225 -23.98 -14.54 6.13
N PHE A 226 -23.12 -13.77 5.46
CA PHE A 226 -22.29 -12.76 6.12
C PHE A 226 -23.13 -11.64 6.74
N LEU A 227 -24.10 -11.07 6.02
CA LEU A 227 -24.99 -10.04 6.57
C LEU A 227 -25.81 -10.54 7.77
N GLN A 228 -26.32 -11.78 7.71
CA GLN A 228 -27.04 -12.39 8.83
C GLN A 228 -26.16 -12.48 10.08
N TYR A 229 -24.88 -12.83 9.92
CA TYR A 229 -23.92 -12.83 11.02
C TYR A 229 -23.70 -11.42 11.60
N VAL A 230 -23.52 -10.41 10.75
CA VAL A 230 -23.36 -9.00 11.16
C VAL A 230 -24.58 -8.51 11.95
N ASN A 231 -25.78 -8.79 11.46
CA ASN A 231 -27.04 -8.38 12.08
C ASN A 231 -27.22 -9.00 13.47
N LYS A 232 -26.90 -10.29 13.64
CA LYS A 232 -26.92 -10.95 14.95
C LYS A 232 -25.97 -10.31 15.96
N LYS A 233 -24.78 -9.87 15.52
CA LYS A 233 -23.81 -9.19 16.39
C LYS A 233 -24.25 -7.79 16.82
N GLY A 234 -25.01 -7.08 15.98
CA GLY A 234 -25.55 -5.75 16.28
C GLY A 234 -26.65 -5.76 17.35
N VAL A 235 -27.46 -6.82 17.40
CA VAL A 235 -28.52 -6.99 18.41
C VAL A 235 -27.91 -7.14 19.81
N ILE A 236 -26.89 -7.99 19.95
CA ILE A 236 -26.25 -8.29 21.25
C ILE A 236 -25.54 -7.06 21.84
N SER A 237 -24.93 -6.20 21.02
CA SER A 237 -24.29 -4.96 21.50
C SER A 237 -25.29 -3.86 21.89
N SER A 238 -26.49 -3.88 21.33
CA SER A 238 -27.57 -2.96 21.69
C SER A 238 -28.28 -3.36 23.00
N GLU A 239 -28.43 -4.66 23.25
CA GLU A 239 -29.01 -5.19 24.49
C GLU A 239 -28.10 -4.94 25.70
N ASN A 240 -26.78 -5.16 25.56
CA ASN A 240 -25.82 -4.86 26.63
C ASN A 240 -25.73 -3.36 26.97
N ASN A 241 -25.94 -2.47 25.99
CA ASN A 241 -25.96 -1.03 26.23
C ASN A 241 -27.27 -0.53 26.88
N ASN A 242 -28.37 -1.29 26.78
CA ASN A 242 -29.63 -0.96 27.45
C ASN A 242 -29.64 -1.44 28.91
N ILE A 243 -28.84 -2.46 29.27
CA ILE A 243 -28.71 -2.92 30.65
C ILE A 243 -27.87 -1.93 31.49
N ILE A 244 -26.84 -1.32 30.90
CA ILE A 244 -25.95 -0.38 31.61
C ILE A 244 -26.57 1.03 31.80
N LYS A 245 -27.67 1.34 31.11
CA LYS A 245 -28.36 2.65 31.22
C LYS A 245 -29.52 2.67 32.23
N ASN A 246 -29.78 1.55 32.91
CA ASN A 246 -30.86 1.42 33.89
C ASN A 246 -30.37 1.20 35.34
N GLU A 247 -29.10 1.52 35.63
CA GLU A 247 -28.54 1.66 36.99
C GLU A 247 -28.03 3.08 37.21
#